data_AF-A0A2N3L125-F1
#
_entry.id   AF-A0A2N3L125-F1
#
_cell.length_a   1.000
_cell.length_b   1.000
_cell.length_c   1.000
_cell.angle_alpha   90.00
_cell.angle_beta   90.00
_cell.angle_gamma   90.00
#
_symmetry.space_group_name_H-M   'P 1'
#
loop_
_entity.id
_entity.type
_entity.pdbx_description
1 polymer ?
#
loop_
_entity_poly.entity_id
_entity_poly.type
_entity_poly.pdbx_seq_one_letter_code
_entity_poly.pdbx_strand_id
1 'polypeptide(L)'
;MAGFWSVVGLAIKSLFAGQDANGHTGDVVTSDSDVTTSEPEPSYRYAIARFSSANPANANLANASAAGGATPTSPEQPDAIANILSRSLASIPDSQVVLVNQFFAPNPDVADPFQAIRETKLGALNVAHQRDAQAMFWGRQNDATGQLEVHLISDELASSLYGLIMPLTHCFKLPEHHDTTEALRILLSAELVHQARGGEMRSQQMARLTSHLEDLLERIQKGDTFDAAGPGVATAYAFAAYVLAETGDRKYCATAMRVIEPQIRQILKAAGDQPVEKAVEKAAAPSGLLGEKLHHKEVVVKETSTEELIAGISDFDKVDCQKTAILALYGGLVNWSLVSNMQASTGTLAIALWKFLVRRFELTGGSAADCATAICRVGEALVAHAKETENAKLADSGVVQFRRAIGMISNRSHAALYAIAAYGLAESIVASALINDVHIPDEQVIPVYQASLKVCARRDQPYIWGRTMFALASVQLMNGSQGKDAKMTGLARVSFSQAYEAFTDAGAKGAARAASGGYTRAENMLSQLSHRKAVMDATGGENNQESSGS
;
A
#
# COMPACT_ATOMS: atom_id res chain seq x y z
N MET A 1 6.13 16.71 -27.54
CA MET A 1 5.89 15.32 -27.98
C MET A 1 6.74 14.31 -27.20
N ALA A 2 8.07 14.17 -27.37
CA ALA A 2 8.90 13.26 -26.55
C ALA A 2 9.24 13.77 -25.12
N GLY A 3 9.08 15.07 -24.85
CA GLY A 3 9.45 15.71 -23.57
C GLY A 3 8.43 15.58 -22.43
N PHE A 4 7.19 15.14 -22.67
CA PHE A 4 6.13 15.15 -21.65
C PHE A 4 5.97 13.81 -20.89
N TRP A 5 6.10 12.68 -21.60
CA TRP A 5 6.40 11.38 -20.96
C TRP A 5 7.67 11.47 -20.10
N SER A 6 8.54 12.43 -20.44
CA SER A 6 9.72 12.77 -19.67
C SER A 6 9.42 13.59 -18.40
N VAL A 7 8.35 14.39 -18.26
CA VAL A 7 8.14 15.18 -17.01
C VAL A 7 7.28 14.46 -15.98
N VAL A 8 6.24 13.74 -16.41
CA VAL A 8 5.46 12.86 -15.52
C VAL A 8 6.20 11.53 -15.29
N GLY A 9 7.01 11.09 -16.26
CA GLY A 9 7.89 9.92 -16.15
C GLY A 9 9.29 10.17 -15.58
N LEU A 10 9.99 11.33 -15.76
CA LEU A 10 11.29 11.61 -15.08
C LEU A 10 11.16 12.00 -13.62
N ALA A 11 9.98 12.42 -13.14
CA ALA A 11 9.76 12.46 -11.70
C ALA A 11 9.93 11.05 -11.06
N ILE A 12 9.87 9.99 -11.88
CA ILE A 12 10.04 8.59 -11.48
C ILE A 12 11.31 7.95 -12.08
N LYS A 13 11.78 8.40 -13.26
CA LYS A 13 13.00 7.88 -13.93
C LYS A 13 14.32 8.43 -13.37
N SER A 14 14.34 9.56 -12.67
CA SER A 14 15.60 10.08 -12.06
C SER A 14 15.95 9.44 -10.70
N LEU A 15 15.26 8.38 -10.30
CA LEU A 15 15.51 7.63 -9.06
C LEU A 15 16.50 6.45 -9.20
N PHE A 16 17.06 6.21 -10.39
CA PHE A 16 17.88 5.00 -10.65
C PHE A 16 19.36 5.24 -11.00
N ALA A 17 19.90 6.44 -10.77
CA ALA A 17 21.34 6.66 -10.80
C ALA A 17 21.81 7.04 -9.39
N GLY A 18 22.19 6.02 -8.60
CA GLY A 18 23.09 6.24 -7.48
C GLY A 18 24.43 6.71 -8.03
N GLN A 19 24.89 7.87 -7.57
CA GLN A 19 26.31 8.18 -7.52
C GLN A 19 26.60 8.97 -6.25
N ASP A 20 27.63 8.48 -5.56
CA ASP A 20 28.22 9.01 -4.34
C ASP A 20 28.57 10.49 -4.46
N ALA A 21 28.29 11.24 -3.40
CA ALA A 21 28.98 12.49 -3.13
C ALA A 21 29.10 12.68 -1.62
N ASN A 22 30.21 12.20 -1.08
CA ASN A 22 30.79 12.69 0.17
C ASN A 22 30.91 14.22 0.11
N GLY A 23 30.41 14.90 1.13
CA GLY A 23 30.55 16.35 1.28
C GLY A 23 30.27 16.79 2.71
N HIS A 24 31.34 16.95 3.48
CA HIS A 24 31.36 17.54 4.81
C HIS A 24 30.75 18.94 4.86
N THR A 25 29.94 19.21 5.88
CA THR A 25 29.80 20.49 6.62
C THR A 25 28.96 20.15 7.86
N GLY A 26 29.27 20.46 9.10
CA GLY A 26 30.25 21.35 9.72
C GLY A 26 29.67 21.63 11.10
N ASP A 27 30.43 21.31 12.15
CA ASP A 27 30.05 21.49 13.55
C ASP A 27 29.54 22.90 13.85
N VAL A 28 28.43 22.97 14.58
CA VAL A 28 28.18 24.07 15.51
C VAL A 28 27.72 23.47 16.83
N VAL A 29 28.67 23.42 17.77
CA VAL A 29 28.46 23.17 19.18
C VAL A 29 27.78 24.39 19.81
N THR A 30 26.70 24.17 20.54
CA THR A 30 26.32 25.02 21.68
C THR A 30 25.90 24.14 22.86
N SER A 31 26.80 24.04 23.84
CA SER A 31 26.58 23.77 25.27
C SER A 31 25.58 24.77 25.87
N ASP A 32 24.86 24.56 26.97
CA ASP A 32 24.90 23.60 28.07
C ASP A 32 23.55 23.74 28.81
N SER A 33 23.05 22.68 29.46
CA SER A 33 22.60 22.67 30.87
C SER A 33 21.53 21.60 31.15
N ASP A 34 21.87 20.71 32.09
CA ASP A 34 20.99 19.89 32.94
C ASP A 34 20.01 18.93 32.27
N VAL A 35 20.51 17.73 31.97
CA VAL A 35 19.66 16.53 31.83
C VAL A 35 20.05 15.54 32.92
N THR A 36 19.28 15.53 34.00
CA THR A 36 19.11 14.34 34.83
C THR A 36 18.82 13.17 33.89
N THR A 37 19.64 12.13 33.94
CA THR A 37 19.49 10.89 33.17
C THR A 37 18.22 10.14 33.59
N SER A 38 17.06 10.64 33.17
CA SER A 38 15.92 9.79 32.88
C SER A 38 16.20 9.18 31.51
N GLU A 39 16.28 7.85 31.43
CA GLU A 39 16.24 7.17 30.13
C GLU A 39 15.10 7.79 29.30
N PRO A 40 15.34 8.17 28.02
CA PRO A 40 14.29 8.75 27.20
C PRO A 40 13.14 7.74 27.17
N GLU A 41 11.95 8.15 27.63
CA GLU A 41 10.78 7.28 27.60
C GLU A 41 10.63 6.73 26.18
N PRO A 42 10.46 5.40 26.02
CA PRO A 42 10.28 4.81 24.71
C PRO A 42 9.05 5.44 24.06
N SER A 43 9.26 6.08 22.91
CA SER A 43 8.24 6.92 22.26
C SER A 43 7.02 6.13 21.77
N TYR A 44 7.12 4.80 21.66
CA TYR A 44 6.07 3.93 21.12
C TYR A 44 5.82 2.70 21.99
N ARG A 45 4.55 2.39 22.28
CA ARG A 45 4.13 1.21 23.06
C ARG A 45 3.27 0.29 22.20
N TYR A 46 3.63 -0.99 22.15
CA TYR A 46 2.84 -2.01 21.47
C TYR A 46 2.50 -3.15 22.42
N ALA A 47 1.33 -3.75 22.21
CA ALA A 47 0.85 -4.86 23.00
C ALA A 47 1.15 -6.20 22.32
N ILE A 48 1.34 -7.25 23.12
CA ILE A 48 1.32 -8.64 22.64
C ILE A 48 0.28 -9.39 23.47
N ALA A 49 -0.74 -9.89 22.78
CA ALA A 49 -1.79 -10.72 23.37
C ALA A 49 -1.31 -12.16 23.58
N ARG A 50 -2.18 -12.96 24.19
CA ARG A 50 -1.99 -14.41 24.35
C ARG A 50 -2.34 -15.14 23.05
N PHE A 51 -1.60 -16.19 22.71
CA PHE A 51 -1.74 -17.03 21.51
C PHE A 51 -2.28 -18.44 21.79
N SER A 52 -2.33 -18.87 23.05
CA SER A 52 -2.93 -20.12 23.48
C SER A 52 -4.30 -19.89 24.12
N SER A 53 -5.30 -20.67 23.72
CA SER A 53 -6.65 -20.67 24.29
C SER A 53 -6.73 -21.28 25.69
N ALA A 54 -5.70 -22.02 26.12
CA ALA A 54 -5.68 -22.73 27.40
C ALA A 54 -5.64 -21.73 28.55
N ASN A 55 -6.78 -21.47 29.21
CA ASN A 55 -6.85 -20.58 30.37
C ASN A 55 -5.85 -21.07 31.46
N PRO A 56 -4.98 -20.21 32.04
CA PRO A 56 -4.02 -20.65 33.06
C PRO A 56 -4.73 -21.23 34.31
N ALA A 57 -6.00 -20.86 34.52
CA ALA A 57 -6.86 -21.40 35.56
C ALA A 57 -7.29 -22.87 35.34
N ASN A 58 -7.32 -23.37 34.09
CA ASN A 58 -7.76 -24.73 33.74
C ASN A 58 -6.60 -25.69 33.44
N ALA A 59 -5.36 -25.20 33.44
CA ALA A 59 -4.18 -26.02 33.12
C ALA A 59 -3.81 -27.05 34.22
N ASN A 60 -4.49 -27.05 35.39
CA ASN A 60 -4.18 -27.96 36.49
C ASN A 60 -5.40 -28.49 37.24
N LEU A 61 -6.13 -29.42 36.64
CA LEU A 61 -7.03 -30.33 37.40
C LEU A 61 -6.95 -31.80 36.97
N ALA A 62 -6.44 -32.11 35.77
CA ALA A 62 -6.35 -33.50 35.29
C ALA A 62 -4.93 -34.11 35.31
N ASN A 63 -3.86 -33.29 35.28
CA ASN A 63 -2.47 -33.77 35.21
C ASN A 63 -1.65 -33.56 36.49
N ALA A 64 -2.26 -33.05 37.56
CA ALA A 64 -1.59 -32.80 38.85
C ALA A 64 -1.24 -34.09 39.63
N SER A 65 -1.59 -35.28 39.15
CA SER A 65 -1.31 -36.56 39.83
C SER A 65 -0.13 -37.35 39.24
N ALA A 66 0.53 -36.90 38.16
CA ALA A 66 1.55 -37.70 37.48
C ALA A 66 2.94 -37.05 37.28
N ALA A 67 3.11 -35.76 37.59
CA ALA A 67 4.42 -35.12 37.54
C ALA A 67 4.64 -34.33 38.84
N GLY A 68 5.51 -34.85 39.71
CA GLY A 68 5.93 -34.16 40.91
C GLY A 68 6.57 -32.82 40.58
N GLY A 69 6.05 -31.76 41.19
CA GLY A 69 6.79 -30.52 41.40
C GLY A 69 6.76 -29.47 40.28
N ALA A 70 5.59 -28.98 39.91
CA ALA A 70 5.45 -27.60 39.44
C ALA A 70 4.02 -27.10 39.70
N THR A 71 3.86 -26.30 40.75
CA THR A 71 2.65 -25.49 40.95
C THR A 71 2.43 -24.58 39.74
N PRO A 72 1.19 -24.38 39.26
CA PRO A 72 0.91 -23.38 38.24
C PRO A 72 1.18 -22.01 38.84
N THR A 73 2.26 -21.36 38.39
CA THR A 73 2.61 -20.01 38.83
C THR A 73 1.72 -18.98 38.15
N SER A 74 0.86 -18.34 38.96
CA SER A 74 0.05 -17.13 38.71
C SER A 74 -0.83 -17.03 37.43
N PRO A 75 -2.10 -16.61 37.56
CA PRO A 75 -3.02 -16.36 36.44
C PRO A 75 -2.64 -15.15 35.56
N GLU A 76 -1.43 -14.61 35.69
CA GLU A 76 -0.93 -13.42 35.00
C GLU A 76 0.26 -13.70 34.05
N GLN A 77 0.76 -14.94 33.99
CA GLN A 77 1.92 -15.22 33.14
C GLN A 77 1.56 -15.24 31.64
N PRO A 78 2.30 -14.51 30.79
CA PRO A 78 2.19 -14.57 29.34
C PRO A 78 2.56 -15.98 28.85
N ASP A 79 1.94 -16.42 27.75
CA ASP A 79 2.27 -17.73 27.18
C ASP A 79 3.65 -17.74 26.47
N ALA A 80 4.17 -18.95 26.22
CA ALA A 80 5.51 -19.12 25.66
C ALA A 80 5.69 -18.40 24.31
N ILE A 81 4.63 -18.36 23.49
CA ILE A 81 4.64 -17.68 22.19
C ILE A 81 4.73 -16.16 22.38
N ALA A 82 3.92 -15.57 23.26
CA ALA A 82 4.02 -14.13 23.57
C ALA A 82 5.43 -13.75 24.05
N ASN A 83 6.08 -14.61 24.84
CA ASN A 83 7.47 -14.42 25.26
C ASN A 83 8.48 -14.53 24.10
N ILE A 84 8.26 -15.43 23.12
CA ILE A 84 9.08 -15.52 21.90
C ILE A 84 8.97 -14.24 21.07
N LEU A 85 7.75 -13.74 20.85
CA LEU A 85 7.53 -12.49 20.11
C LEU A 85 8.16 -11.31 20.85
N SER A 86 7.96 -11.21 22.17
CA SER A 86 8.57 -10.16 22.99
C SER A 86 10.10 -10.15 22.88
N ARG A 87 10.75 -11.32 22.97
CA ARG A 87 12.21 -11.44 22.78
C ARG A 87 12.65 -11.07 21.36
N SER A 88 11.90 -11.48 20.35
CA SER A 88 12.20 -11.19 18.93
C SER A 88 12.17 -9.70 18.62
N LEU A 89 11.25 -8.97 19.27
CA LEU A 89 11.01 -7.54 19.05
C LEU A 89 11.78 -6.62 20.02
N ALA A 90 12.41 -7.16 21.06
CA ALA A 90 13.15 -6.39 22.07
C ALA A 90 14.31 -5.56 21.50
N SER A 91 14.83 -5.93 20.32
CA SER A 91 15.91 -5.20 19.65
C SER A 91 15.45 -3.96 18.86
N ILE A 92 14.13 -3.71 18.75
CA ILE A 92 13.62 -2.55 18.02
C ILE A 92 13.68 -1.31 18.93
N PRO A 93 14.54 -0.31 18.62
CA PRO A 93 14.68 0.86 19.48
C PRO A 93 13.44 1.73 19.44
N ASP A 94 13.29 2.59 20.45
CA ASP A 94 12.17 3.53 20.63
C ASP A 94 10.80 2.85 20.82
N SER A 95 10.79 1.53 21.09
CA SER A 95 9.59 0.73 21.27
C SER A 95 9.57 0.02 22.63
N GLN A 96 8.39 -0.14 23.21
CA GLN A 96 8.18 -0.84 24.47
C GLN A 96 7.01 -1.81 24.36
N VAL A 97 7.23 -3.03 24.85
CA VAL A 97 6.23 -4.10 24.85
C VAL A 97 5.33 -4.00 26.09
N VAL A 98 4.04 -4.25 25.89
CA VAL A 98 3.05 -4.47 26.95
C VAL A 98 2.43 -5.84 26.76
N LEU A 99 2.59 -6.73 27.74
CA LEU A 99 2.01 -8.08 27.65
C LEU A 99 0.57 -8.06 28.14
N VAL A 100 -0.32 -8.60 27.31
CA VAL A 100 -1.76 -8.68 27.58
C VAL A 100 -2.15 -10.15 27.69
N ASN A 101 -2.52 -10.57 28.91
CA ASN A 101 -2.94 -11.95 29.15
C ASN A 101 -4.42 -12.18 28.77
N GLN A 102 -4.76 -11.91 27.51
CA GLN A 102 -6.07 -12.14 26.95
C GLN A 102 -5.91 -12.83 25.59
N PHE A 103 -6.69 -13.90 25.38
CA PHE A 103 -6.75 -14.60 24.10
C PHE A 103 -7.92 -14.04 23.27
N PHE A 104 -7.67 -13.84 21.98
CA PHE A 104 -8.66 -13.31 21.05
C PHE A 104 -8.93 -14.35 19.96
N ALA A 105 -10.20 -14.57 19.65
CA ALA A 105 -10.63 -15.42 18.54
C ALA A 105 -11.84 -14.79 17.83
N PRO A 106 -11.96 -14.98 16.51
CA PRO A 106 -13.19 -14.67 15.77
C PRO A 106 -14.40 -15.36 16.42
N ASN A 107 -15.49 -14.63 16.60
CA ASN A 107 -16.73 -15.20 17.10
C ASN A 107 -17.31 -16.17 16.05
N PRO A 108 -17.47 -17.47 16.36
CA PRO A 108 -18.01 -18.44 15.41
C PRO A 108 -19.48 -18.21 15.06
N ASP A 109 -20.23 -17.46 15.89
CA ASP A 109 -21.66 -17.22 15.70
C ASP A 109 -21.96 -16.10 14.69
N VAL A 110 -20.94 -15.33 14.30
CA VAL A 110 -21.09 -14.26 13.32
C VAL A 110 -21.13 -14.89 11.92
N ALA A 111 -22.26 -14.69 11.22
CA ALA A 111 -22.51 -15.31 9.92
C ALA A 111 -21.49 -14.89 8.83
N ASP A 112 -20.96 -13.66 8.91
CA ASP A 112 -19.93 -13.15 8.00
C ASP A 112 -18.53 -13.24 8.65
N PRO A 113 -17.63 -14.12 8.16
CA PRO A 113 -16.26 -14.21 8.66
C PRO A 113 -15.45 -12.91 8.58
N PHE A 114 -15.79 -11.97 7.67
CA PHE A 114 -15.18 -10.64 7.63
C PHE A 114 -15.54 -9.79 8.82
N GLN A 115 -16.83 -9.81 9.16
CA GLN A 115 -17.32 -9.08 10.30
C GLN A 115 -16.75 -9.68 11.59
N ALA A 116 -16.69 -11.02 11.68
CA ALA A 116 -16.11 -11.72 12.81
C ALA A 116 -14.64 -11.32 13.06
N ILE A 117 -13.79 -11.37 12.01
CA ILE A 117 -12.36 -11.00 12.15
C ILE A 117 -12.20 -9.51 12.47
N ARG A 118 -13.05 -8.64 11.91
CA ARG A 118 -13.02 -7.19 12.17
C ARG A 118 -13.37 -6.87 13.61
N GLU A 119 -14.45 -7.45 14.13
CA GLU A 119 -14.88 -7.26 15.52
C GLU A 119 -13.80 -7.72 16.50
N THR A 120 -13.19 -8.88 16.26
CA THR A 120 -12.10 -9.38 17.09
C THR A 120 -10.87 -8.47 17.05
N LYS A 121 -10.47 -7.98 15.86
CA LYS A 121 -9.32 -7.08 15.72
C LYS A 121 -9.55 -5.74 16.39
N LEU A 122 -10.74 -5.15 16.25
CA LEU A 122 -11.10 -3.91 16.95
C LEU A 122 -11.19 -4.12 18.46
N GLY A 123 -11.70 -5.27 18.91
CA GLY A 123 -11.67 -5.66 20.32
C GLY A 123 -10.24 -5.75 20.88
N ALA A 124 -9.33 -6.38 20.13
CA ALA A 124 -7.92 -6.46 20.48
C ALA A 124 -7.27 -5.07 20.56
N LEU A 125 -7.51 -4.21 19.57
CA LEU A 125 -7.01 -2.83 19.56
C LEU A 125 -7.56 -2.00 20.73
N ASN A 126 -8.84 -2.15 21.08
CA ASN A 126 -9.43 -1.46 22.22
C ASN A 126 -8.76 -1.86 23.55
N VAL A 127 -8.43 -3.14 23.72
CA VAL A 127 -7.67 -3.62 24.89
C VAL A 127 -6.24 -3.07 24.88
N ALA A 128 -5.61 -2.93 23.71
CA ALA A 128 -4.32 -2.26 23.58
C ALA A 128 -4.38 -0.81 24.08
N HIS A 129 -5.39 -0.05 23.64
CA HIS A 129 -5.59 1.34 24.06
C HIS A 129 -5.83 1.48 25.56
N GLN A 130 -6.56 0.54 26.18
CA GLN A 130 -6.73 0.51 27.64
C GLN A 130 -5.42 0.30 28.42
N ARG A 131 -4.36 -0.13 27.73
CA ARG A 131 -3.02 -0.34 28.27
C ARG A 131 -1.99 0.64 27.70
N ASP A 132 -2.45 1.77 27.16
CA ASP A 132 -1.62 2.81 26.53
C ASP A 132 -0.71 2.31 25.40
N ALA A 133 -1.11 1.25 24.69
CA ALA A 133 -0.42 0.72 23.52
C ALA A 133 -1.17 1.10 22.24
N GLN A 134 -0.45 1.52 21.20
CA GLN A 134 -1.03 2.00 19.93
C GLN A 134 -1.24 0.89 18.89
N ALA A 135 -0.62 -0.28 19.09
CA ALA A 135 -0.79 -1.46 18.24
C ALA A 135 -0.80 -2.73 19.09
N MET A 136 -1.27 -3.82 18.51
CA MET A 136 -1.27 -5.13 19.15
C MET A 136 -0.90 -6.24 18.16
N PHE A 137 0.01 -7.11 18.60
CA PHE A 137 0.20 -8.44 18.03
C PHE A 137 -0.71 -9.44 18.75
N TRP A 138 -1.45 -10.22 17.99
CA TRP A 138 -2.31 -11.27 18.52
C TRP A 138 -2.43 -12.42 17.51
N GLY A 139 -3.07 -13.52 17.91
CA GLY A 139 -3.34 -14.62 17.00
C GLY A 139 -3.45 -15.93 17.74
N ARG A 140 -3.02 -17.02 17.10
CA ARG A 140 -3.11 -18.36 17.69
C ARG A 140 -2.03 -19.30 17.16
N GLN A 141 -1.70 -20.29 17.97
CA GLN A 141 -1.06 -21.49 17.47
C GLN A 141 -2.15 -22.43 16.94
N ASN A 142 -2.09 -22.79 15.67
CA ASN A 142 -3.06 -23.66 15.04
C ASN A 142 -2.73 -25.12 15.38
N ASP A 143 -3.55 -25.75 16.22
CA ASP A 143 -3.33 -27.11 16.69
C ASP A 143 -3.31 -28.15 15.55
N ALA A 144 -4.03 -27.90 14.45
CA ALA A 144 -4.14 -28.84 13.33
C ALA A 144 -2.93 -28.80 12.39
N THR A 145 -2.35 -27.63 12.17
CA THR A 145 -1.22 -27.43 11.24
C THR A 145 0.12 -27.24 11.95
N GLY A 146 0.10 -27.01 13.26
CA GLY A 146 1.27 -26.64 14.06
C GLY A 146 1.80 -25.23 13.76
N GLN A 147 1.13 -24.47 12.88
CA GLN A 147 1.58 -23.14 12.47
C GLN A 147 1.18 -22.06 13.46
N LEU A 148 2.04 -21.07 13.62
CA LEU A 148 1.77 -19.85 14.35
C LEU A 148 1.13 -18.83 13.41
N GLU A 149 -0.13 -18.48 13.68
CA GLU A 149 -0.86 -17.42 12.98
C GLU A 149 -0.72 -16.12 13.77
N VAL A 150 -0.11 -15.09 13.16
CA VAL A 150 0.10 -13.78 13.77
C VAL A 150 -0.65 -12.71 12.99
N HIS A 151 -1.32 -11.83 13.73
CA HIS A 151 -1.97 -10.63 13.25
C HIS A 151 -1.35 -9.40 13.92
N LEU A 152 -1.19 -8.35 13.13
CA LEU A 152 -0.93 -6.99 13.62
C LEU A 152 -2.20 -6.16 13.45
N ILE A 153 -2.49 -5.29 14.42
CA ILE A 153 -3.54 -4.28 14.32
C ILE A 153 -3.08 -2.98 14.99
N SER A 154 -3.47 -1.86 14.42
CA SER A 154 -3.22 -0.50 14.88
C SER A 154 -4.34 0.42 14.42
N ASP A 155 -4.35 1.68 14.88
CA ASP A 155 -5.30 2.70 14.40
C ASP A 155 -5.22 2.91 12.87
N GLU A 156 -4.00 2.93 12.32
CA GLU A 156 -3.82 3.11 10.88
C GLU A 156 -4.37 1.91 10.11
N LEU A 157 -4.09 0.68 10.57
CA LEU A 157 -4.59 -0.56 9.95
C LEU A 157 -6.11 -0.74 10.12
N ALA A 158 -6.69 -0.17 11.17
CA ALA A 158 -8.14 -0.14 11.39
C ALA A 158 -8.84 0.91 10.50
N SER A 159 -8.09 1.83 9.88
CA SER A 159 -8.66 2.87 9.04
C SER A 159 -9.22 2.32 7.72
N SER A 160 -10.13 3.09 7.10
CA SER A 160 -10.72 2.74 5.80
C SER A 160 -9.70 2.56 4.65
N LEU A 161 -8.47 3.06 4.80
CA LEU A 161 -7.42 2.91 3.78
C LEU A 161 -6.90 1.47 3.71
N TYR A 162 -6.79 0.81 4.86
CA TYR A 162 -6.23 -0.53 5.00
C TYR A 162 -7.29 -1.58 5.28
N GLY A 163 -8.58 -1.23 5.30
CA GLY A 163 -9.68 -2.15 5.63
C GLY A 163 -9.66 -3.48 4.86
N LEU A 164 -9.15 -3.49 3.62
CA LEU A 164 -8.98 -4.69 2.80
C LEU A 164 -7.81 -5.59 3.23
N ILE A 165 -6.72 -4.99 3.73
CA ILE A 165 -5.51 -5.67 4.20
C ILE A 165 -5.57 -5.93 5.71
N MET A 166 -6.46 -5.26 6.43
CA MET A 166 -6.64 -5.39 7.88
C MET A 166 -6.78 -6.85 8.34
N PRO A 167 -7.49 -7.77 7.64
CA PRO A 167 -7.54 -9.20 7.99
C PRO A 167 -6.26 -10.01 7.73
N LEU A 168 -5.16 -9.39 7.29
CA LEU A 168 -3.92 -10.09 6.97
C LEU A 168 -3.45 -10.94 8.16
N THR A 169 -3.03 -12.15 7.81
CA THR A 169 -2.58 -13.19 8.75
C THR A 169 -1.24 -13.69 8.27
N HIS A 170 -0.24 -13.63 9.14
CA HIS A 170 1.11 -14.07 8.86
C HIS A 170 1.30 -15.45 9.49
N CYS A 171 1.39 -16.48 8.64
CA CYS A 171 1.49 -17.87 9.09
C CYS A 171 2.94 -18.36 9.09
N PHE A 172 3.47 -18.67 10.27
CA PHE A 172 4.83 -19.16 10.47
C PHE A 172 4.84 -20.62 10.89
N LYS A 173 5.76 -21.43 10.37
CA LYS A 173 5.94 -22.83 10.77
C LYS A 173 6.82 -22.98 12.02
N LEU A 174 7.84 -22.13 12.14
CA LEU A 174 8.83 -22.19 13.20
C LEU A 174 8.95 -20.82 13.90
N PRO A 175 8.36 -20.66 15.10
CA PRO A 175 8.35 -19.38 15.81
C PRO A 175 9.73 -18.80 16.15
N GLU A 176 10.72 -19.66 16.42
CA GLU A 176 12.09 -19.25 16.79
C GLU A 176 13.06 -19.22 15.60
N HIS A 177 12.58 -19.44 14.37
CA HIS A 177 13.44 -19.35 13.19
C HIS A 177 13.87 -17.90 12.93
N HIS A 178 15.12 -17.71 12.50
CA HIS A 178 15.70 -16.39 12.21
C HIS A 178 14.79 -15.54 11.31
N ASP A 179 14.32 -16.10 10.20
CA ASP A 179 13.44 -15.38 9.27
C ASP A 179 12.06 -15.05 9.87
N THR A 180 11.58 -15.82 10.84
CA THR A 180 10.34 -15.49 11.58
C THR A 180 10.57 -14.29 12.48
N THR A 181 11.69 -14.27 13.22
CA THR A 181 12.10 -13.10 14.02
C THR A 181 12.24 -11.86 13.16
N GLU A 182 12.86 -11.97 11.99
CA GLU A 182 13.05 -10.84 11.07
C GLU A 182 11.72 -10.37 10.47
N ALA A 183 10.82 -11.28 10.11
CA ALA A 183 9.47 -10.93 9.67
C ALA A 183 8.68 -10.17 10.74
N LEU A 184 8.77 -10.57 12.03
CA LEU A 184 8.12 -9.86 13.12
C LEU A 184 8.68 -8.42 13.29
N ARG A 185 10.00 -8.25 13.17
CA ARG A 185 10.66 -6.94 13.21
C ARG A 185 10.24 -6.05 12.05
N ILE A 186 10.09 -6.62 10.85
CA ILE A 186 9.56 -5.94 9.67
C ILE A 186 8.15 -5.40 9.95
N LEU A 187 7.28 -6.22 10.54
CA LEU A 187 5.90 -5.82 10.87
C LEU A 187 5.85 -4.65 11.86
N LEU A 188 6.62 -4.72 12.96
CA LEU A 188 6.68 -3.63 13.93
C LEU A 188 7.31 -2.36 13.33
N SER A 189 8.37 -2.50 12.52
CA SER A 189 9.02 -1.36 11.87
C SER A 189 8.11 -0.68 10.84
N ALA A 190 7.28 -1.44 10.13
CA ALA A 190 6.25 -0.90 9.24
C ALA A 190 5.21 -0.07 10.01
N GLU A 191 4.79 -0.54 11.18
CA GLU A 191 3.91 0.22 12.06
C GLU A 191 4.56 1.50 12.59
N LEU A 192 5.84 1.46 12.97
CA LEU A 192 6.58 2.65 13.38
C LEU A 192 6.65 3.72 12.28
N VAL A 193 6.67 3.33 10.99
CA VAL A 193 6.60 4.27 9.87
C VAL A 193 5.23 4.98 9.82
N HIS A 194 4.13 4.26 10.05
CA HIS A 194 2.79 4.85 10.13
C HIS A 194 2.66 5.84 11.29
N GLN A 195 3.29 5.52 12.42
CA GLN A 195 3.19 6.28 13.66
C GLN A 195 4.14 7.48 13.70
N ALA A 196 5.26 7.42 12.97
CA ALA A 196 6.20 8.52 12.87
C ALA A 196 5.51 9.82 12.42
N ARG A 197 5.73 10.89 13.18
CA ARG A 197 5.27 12.26 12.87
C ARG A 197 6.48 13.15 12.60
N GLY A 198 6.41 13.98 11.57
CA GLY A 198 7.53 14.81 11.11
C GLY A 198 8.46 14.08 10.13
N GLY A 199 9.07 14.85 9.23
CA GLY A 199 9.86 14.32 8.11
C GLY A 199 11.14 13.57 8.54
N GLU A 200 11.80 14.01 9.61
CA GLU A 200 13.04 13.42 10.11
C GLU A 200 12.81 12.06 10.75
N MET A 201 11.94 11.99 11.76
CA MET A 201 11.55 10.74 12.43
C MET A 201 11.01 9.73 11.42
N ARG A 202 10.14 10.16 10.48
CA ARG A 202 9.63 9.26 9.44
C ARG A 202 10.73 8.75 8.52
N SER A 203 11.66 9.61 8.11
CA SER A 203 12.80 9.18 7.28
C SER A 203 13.68 8.16 8.02
N GLN A 204 13.88 8.34 9.33
CA GLN A 204 14.64 7.39 10.16
C GLN A 204 13.93 6.03 10.24
N GLN A 205 12.61 6.01 10.51
CA GLN A 205 11.85 4.76 10.55
C GLN A 205 11.79 4.07 9.19
N MET A 206 11.68 4.83 8.10
CA MET A 206 11.76 4.28 6.74
C MET A 206 13.13 3.65 6.47
N ALA A 207 14.23 4.28 6.88
CA ALA A 207 15.58 3.74 6.73
C ALA A 207 15.76 2.44 7.54
N ARG A 208 15.21 2.39 8.76
CA ARG A 208 15.19 1.18 9.59
C ARG A 208 14.44 0.03 8.92
N LEU A 209 13.23 0.29 8.43
CA LEU A 209 12.43 -0.70 7.69
C LEU A 209 13.15 -1.20 6.43
N THR A 210 13.79 -0.28 5.71
CA THR A 210 14.59 -0.58 4.51
C THR A 210 15.74 -1.55 4.84
N SER A 211 16.47 -1.32 5.94
CA SER A 211 17.55 -2.23 6.39
C SER A 211 17.04 -3.66 6.59
N HIS A 212 15.91 -3.83 7.26
CA HIS A 212 15.31 -5.16 7.48
C HIS A 212 14.88 -5.84 6.17
N LEU A 213 14.40 -5.06 5.18
CA LEU A 213 14.07 -5.61 3.86
C LEU A 213 15.32 -6.00 3.05
N GLU A 214 16.43 -5.28 3.21
CA GLU A 214 17.68 -5.57 2.51
C GLU A 214 18.28 -6.92 2.95
N ASP A 215 18.14 -7.28 4.23
CA ASP A 215 18.60 -8.58 4.76
C ASP A 215 17.92 -9.79 4.08
N LEU A 216 16.67 -9.62 3.63
CA LEU A 216 15.92 -10.66 2.90
C LEU A 216 16.03 -10.52 1.38
N LEU A 217 16.39 -9.34 0.88
CA LEU A 217 16.34 -8.99 -0.54
C LEU A 217 17.22 -9.90 -1.41
N GLU A 218 18.47 -10.13 -1.00
CA GLU A 218 19.42 -10.93 -1.79
C GLU A 218 18.92 -12.38 -1.94
N ARG A 219 18.34 -12.94 -0.88
CA ARG A 219 17.76 -14.29 -0.89
C ARG A 219 16.53 -14.38 -1.77
N ILE A 220 15.63 -13.38 -1.70
CA ILE A 220 14.46 -13.29 -2.60
C ILE A 220 14.89 -13.18 -4.06
N GLN A 221 15.95 -12.41 -4.35
CA GLN A 221 16.48 -12.30 -5.70
C GLN A 221 17.07 -13.61 -6.22
N LYS A 222 17.62 -14.45 -5.32
CA LYS A 222 18.08 -15.82 -5.61
C LYS A 222 16.94 -16.85 -5.67
N GLY A 223 15.69 -16.45 -5.43
CA GLY A 223 14.51 -17.31 -5.55
C GLY A 223 14.11 -18.06 -4.28
N ASP A 224 14.53 -17.60 -3.10
CA ASP A 224 14.09 -18.16 -1.82
C ASP A 224 12.59 -17.92 -1.59
N THR A 225 11.86 -18.97 -1.21
CA THR A 225 10.42 -18.95 -0.90
C THR A 225 10.13 -19.01 0.60
N PHE A 226 11.18 -19.10 1.44
CA PHE A 226 11.08 -19.16 2.90
C PHE A 226 10.25 -20.34 3.43
N ASP A 227 10.28 -21.49 2.74
CA ASP A 227 9.45 -22.66 3.07
C ASP A 227 9.65 -23.18 4.51
N ALA A 228 10.85 -23.01 5.07
CA ALA A 228 11.20 -23.42 6.43
C ALA A 228 10.51 -22.55 7.50
N ALA A 229 10.52 -21.23 7.32
CA ALA A 229 9.89 -20.28 8.25
C ALA A 229 8.37 -20.16 8.00
N GLY A 230 7.92 -20.42 6.77
CA GLY A 230 6.52 -20.34 6.35
C GLY A 230 6.18 -19.06 5.56
N PRO A 231 4.99 -19.02 4.94
CA PRO A 231 4.55 -17.91 4.07
C PRO A 231 4.36 -16.58 4.80
N GLY A 232 4.35 -16.59 6.15
CA GLY A 232 4.35 -15.39 6.99
C GLY A 232 5.50 -14.44 6.68
N VAL A 233 6.67 -14.96 6.29
CA VAL A 233 7.84 -14.13 5.92
C VAL A 233 7.57 -13.35 4.63
N ALA A 234 7.05 -14.03 3.60
CA ALA A 234 6.72 -13.40 2.32
C ALA A 234 5.63 -12.33 2.47
N THR A 235 4.58 -12.61 3.26
CA THR A 235 3.50 -11.65 3.52
C THR A 235 3.95 -10.45 4.35
N ALA A 236 4.84 -10.64 5.34
CA ALA A 236 5.42 -9.53 6.12
C ALA A 236 6.31 -8.63 5.25
N TYR A 237 7.18 -9.23 4.43
CA TYR A 237 8.00 -8.50 3.46
C TYR A 237 7.13 -7.69 2.48
N ALA A 238 6.09 -8.33 1.92
CA ALA A 238 5.18 -7.69 0.98
C ALA A 238 4.39 -6.54 1.63
N PHE A 239 3.94 -6.71 2.87
CA PHE A 239 3.26 -5.66 3.63
C PHE A 239 4.18 -4.45 3.87
N ALA A 240 5.42 -4.67 4.29
CA ALA A 240 6.39 -3.59 4.46
C ALA A 240 6.73 -2.86 3.15
N ALA A 241 6.91 -3.60 2.05
CA ALA A 241 7.09 -3.00 0.73
C ALA A 241 5.88 -2.15 0.30
N TYR A 242 4.66 -2.58 0.66
CA TYR A 242 3.44 -1.82 0.43
C TYR A 242 3.41 -0.51 1.25
N VAL A 243 3.78 -0.55 2.53
CA VAL A 243 3.90 0.64 3.39
C VAL A 243 4.96 1.63 2.86
N LEU A 244 6.11 1.13 2.41
CA LEU A 244 7.13 1.96 1.76
C LEU A 244 6.61 2.58 0.46
N ALA A 245 5.87 1.82 -0.35
CA ALA A 245 5.30 2.34 -1.60
C ALA A 245 4.30 3.48 -1.35
N GLU A 246 3.50 3.39 -0.27
CA GLU A 246 2.57 4.44 0.16
C GLU A 246 3.26 5.69 0.69
N THR A 247 4.50 5.59 1.17
CA THR A 247 5.35 6.74 1.52
C THR A 247 6.17 7.24 0.33
N GLY A 248 6.04 6.60 -0.83
CA GLY A 248 6.66 6.99 -2.10
C GLY A 248 7.91 6.22 -2.48
N ASP A 249 8.37 5.29 -1.64
CA ASP A 249 9.52 4.43 -1.94
C ASP A 249 9.08 3.07 -2.52
N ARG A 250 9.16 2.94 -3.85
CA ARG A 250 8.52 1.83 -4.59
C ARG A 250 9.50 0.73 -5.01
N LYS A 251 10.79 0.81 -4.65
CA LYS A 251 11.84 -0.08 -5.18
C LYS A 251 11.59 -1.55 -4.86
N TYR A 252 10.95 -1.83 -3.72
CA TYR A 252 10.67 -3.18 -3.24
C TYR A 252 9.38 -3.78 -3.81
N CYS A 253 8.58 -3.05 -4.60
CA CYS A 253 7.32 -3.57 -5.15
C CYS A 253 7.54 -4.83 -6.00
N ALA A 254 8.54 -4.83 -6.88
CA ALA A 254 8.80 -5.97 -7.77
C ALA A 254 9.27 -7.22 -7.00
N THR A 255 10.12 -7.07 -5.99
CA THR A 255 10.61 -8.20 -5.18
C THR A 255 9.53 -8.72 -4.25
N ALA A 256 8.69 -7.82 -3.69
CA ALA A 256 7.53 -8.18 -2.90
C ALA A 256 6.50 -8.97 -3.72
N MET A 257 6.24 -8.56 -4.95
CA MET A 257 5.38 -9.31 -5.87
C MET A 257 5.96 -10.69 -6.16
N ARG A 258 7.26 -10.77 -6.46
CA ARG A 258 7.94 -12.05 -6.73
C ARG A 258 7.81 -13.05 -5.57
N VAL A 259 8.02 -12.60 -4.33
CA VAL A 259 8.02 -13.52 -3.18
C VAL A 259 6.61 -13.99 -2.80
N ILE A 260 5.58 -13.15 -3.00
CA ILE A 260 4.20 -13.50 -2.64
C ILE A 260 3.42 -14.19 -3.78
N GLU A 261 3.84 -14.02 -5.04
CA GLU A 261 3.15 -14.56 -6.21
C GLU A 261 2.89 -16.08 -6.16
N PRO A 262 3.80 -16.94 -5.66
CA PRO A 262 3.52 -18.37 -5.50
C PRO A 262 2.28 -18.63 -4.63
N GLN A 263 2.14 -17.90 -3.52
CA GLN A 263 0.99 -17.99 -2.63
C GLN A 263 -0.29 -17.48 -3.30
N ILE A 264 -0.20 -16.39 -4.07
CA ILE A 264 -1.33 -15.84 -4.84
C ILE A 264 -1.84 -16.87 -5.84
N ARG A 265 -0.95 -17.48 -6.61
CA ARG A 265 -1.33 -18.49 -7.61
C ARG A 265 -1.88 -19.75 -6.95
N GLN A 266 -1.39 -20.13 -5.77
CA GLN A 266 -1.98 -21.23 -4.99
C GLN A 266 -3.42 -20.92 -4.56
N ILE A 267 -3.67 -19.70 -4.04
CA ILE A 267 -5.01 -19.24 -3.65
C ILE A 267 -5.96 -19.28 -4.86
N LEU A 268 -5.54 -18.73 -5.99
CA LEU A 268 -6.38 -18.66 -7.19
C LEU A 268 -6.63 -20.04 -7.80
N LYS A 269 -5.63 -20.93 -7.84
CA LYS A 269 -5.80 -22.32 -8.31
C LYS A 269 -6.76 -23.11 -7.41
N ALA A 270 -6.70 -22.91 -6.09
CA ALA A 270 -7.60 -23.57 -5.15
C ALA A 270 -9.04 -23.05 -5.22
N ALA A 271 -9.22 -21.76 -5.56
CA ALA A 271 -10.53 -21.15 -5.74
C ALA A 271 -11.14 -21.44 -7.13
N GLY A 272 -10.30 -21.58 -8.15
CA GLY A 272 -10.71 -21.82 -9.53
C GLY A 272 -11.53 -23.09 -9.70
N ASP A 273 -12.39 -23.08 -10.70
CA ASP A 273 -13.18 -24.24 -11.05
C ASP A 273 -12.26 -25.35 -11.58
N GLN A 274 -12.33 -26.52 -10.94
CA GLN A 274 -11.60 -27.68 -11.47
C GLN A 274 -12.13 -27.95 -12.88
N PRO A 275 -11.25 -28.14 -13.89
CA PRO A 275 -11.70 -28.50 -15.20
C PRO A 275 -12.54 -29.76 -15.06
N VAL A 276 -13.82 -29.69 -15.47
CA VAL A 276 -14.65 -30.89 -15.62
C VAL A 276 -13.82 -31.84 -16.47
N GLU A 277 -13.37 -32.95 -15.91
CA GLU A 277 -12.68 -33.98 -16.65
C GLU A 277 -13.59 -34.35 -17.82
N LYS A 278 -13.26 -33.83 -19.01
CA LYS A 278 -13.82 -34.39 -20.23
C LYS A 278 -13.34 -35.82 -20.19
N ALA A 279 -14.29 -36.73 -19.97
CA ALA A 279 -14.06 -38.17 -19.99
C ALA A 279 -13.06 -38.45 -21.09
N VAL A 280 -11.92 -39.04 -20.71
CA VAL A 280 -10.87 -39.44 -21.64
C VAL A 280 -11.57 -40.18 -22.77
N GLU A 281 -11.74 -39.52 -23.91
CA GLU A 281 -12.10 -40.22 -25.13
C GLU A 281 -10.98 -41.22 -25.31
N LYS A 282 -11.31 -42.51 -25.08
CA LYS A 282 -10.40 -43.62 -25.28
C LYS A 282 -9.75 -43.38 -26.64
N ALA A 283 -8.48 -43.00 -26.63
CA ALA A 283 -7.69 -42.87 -27.84
C ALA A 283 -7.86 -44.20 -28.58
N ALA A 284 -8.45 -44.15 -29.77
CA ALA A 284 -8.53 -45.29 -30.64
C ALA A 284 -7.11 -45.84 -30.82
N ALA A 285 -6.94 -47.15 -30.59
CA ALA A 285 -5.65 -47.80 -30.68
C ALA A 285 -4.99 -47.44 -32.03
N PRO A 286 -3.71 -47.03 -32.05
CA PRO A 286 -3.04 -46.68 -33.29
C PRO A 286 -2.87 -47.94 -34.14
N SER A 287 -3.62 -48.05 -35.24
CA SER A 287 -3.35 -49.02 -36.29
C SER A 287 -2.23 -48.47 -37.17
N GLY A 288 -0.98 -48.80 -36.85
CA GLY A 288 0.19 -48.37 -37.63
C GLY A 288 1.34 -49.36 -37.51
N LEU A 289 1.68 -49.97 -38.65
CA LEU A 289 2.78 -50.92 -38.83
C LEU A 289 4.14 -50.34 -38.42
N LEU A 290 5.08 -51.24 -38.07
CA LEU A 290 6.49 -50.95 -37.81
C LEU A 290 7.06 -49.86 -38.75
N GLY A 291 7.58 -48.76 -38.18
CA GLY A 291 8.65 -48.01 -38.84
C GLY A 291 8.59 -46.48 -38.87
N GLU A 292 7.60 -45.79 -38.29
CA GLU A 292 7.62 -44.31 -38.28
C GLU A 292 8.17 -43.75 -36.96
N LYS A 293 9.23 -42.94 -37.08
CA LYS A 293 9.83 -42.19 -35.97
C LYS A 293 8.80 -41.20 -35.43
N LEU A 294 8.33 -41.45 -34.21
CA LEU A 294 7.57 -40.48 -33.43
C LEU A 294 8.45 -39.25 -33.18
N HIS A 295 8.20 -38.16 -33.91
CA HIS A 295 8.58 -36.83 -33.45
C HIS A 295 7.87 -36.60 -32.12
N HIS A 296 8.58 -36.75 -31.00
CA HIS A 296 8.16 -36.22 -29.71
C HIS A 296 8.09 -34.70 -29.85
N LYS A 297 6.89 -34.21 -30.14
CA LYS A 297 6.55 -32.81 -29.96
C LYS A 297 6.46 -32.62 -28.45
N GLU A 298 7.50 -32.07 -27.84
CA GLU A 298 7.44 -31.59 -26.46
C GLU A 298 6.22 -30.68 -26.36
N VAL A 299 5.19 -31.15 -25.64
CA VAL A 299 4.07 -30.32 -25.25
C VAL A 299 4.64 -29.38 -24.20
N VAL A 300 5.12 -28.22 -24.62
CA VAL A 300 5.38 -27.10 -23.73
C VAL A 300 4.02 -26.73 -23.14
N VAL A 301 3.73 -27.25 -21.94
CA VAL A 301 2.54 -26.86 -21.18
C VAL A 301 2.75 -25.40 -20.82
N LYS A 302 2.14 -24.51 -21.60
CA LYS A 302 2.16 -23.07 -21.32
C LYS A 302 1.49 -22.89 -19.96
N GLU A 303 2.26 -22.40 -19.00
CA GLU A 303 1.75 -22.19 -17.66
C GLU A 303 0.60 -21.17 -17.69
N THR A 304 -0.55 -21.53 -17.11
CA THR A 304 -1.74 -20.67 -17.07
C THR A 304 -1.41 -19.34 -16.42
N SER A 305 -1.80 -18.25 -17.08
CA SER A 305 -1.51 -16.90 -16.60
C SER A 305 -2.31 -16.60 -15.32
N THR A 306 -1.84 -15.67 -14.50
CA THR A 306 -2.55 -15.29 -13.27
C THR A 306 -3.91 -14.65 -13.60
N GLU A 307 -4.03 -13.94 -14.72
CA GLU A 307 -5.29 -13.40 -15.23
C GLU A 307 -6.29 -14.51 -15.60
N GLU A 308 -5.82 -15.57 -16.27
CA GLU A 308 -6.65 -16.72 -16.63
C GLU A 308 -7.13 -17.47 -15.38
N LEU A 309 -6.28 -17.58 -14.34
CA LEU A 309 -6.68 -18.17 -13.06
C LEU A 309 -7.79 -17.35 -12.38
N ILE A 310 -7.72 -16.02 -12.41
CA ILE A 310 -8.78 -15.15 -11.86
C ILE A 310 -10.08 -15.33 -12.65
N ALA A 311 -10.00 -15.39 -13.98
CA ALA A 311 -11.17 -15.57 -14.84
C ALA A 311 -11.86 -16.93 -14.65
N GLY A 312 -11.12 -17.95 -14.18
CA GLY A 312 -11.63 -19.29 -13.91
C GLY A 312 -12.36 -19.46 -12.57
N ILE A 313 -12.56 -18.38 -11.80
CA ILE A 313 -13.27 -18.44 -10.51
C ILE A 313 -14.73 -18.01 -10.71
N SER A 314 -15.68 -18.93 -10.57
CA SER A 314 -17.11 -18.63 -10.56
C SER A 314 -17.68 -18.49 -9.15
N ASP A 315 -17.13 -19.22 -8.19
CA ASP A 315 -17.53 -19.22 -6.78
C ASP A 315 -16.60 -18.33 -5.93
N PHE A 316 -17.11 -17.15 -5.57
CA PHE A 316 -16.37 -16.14 -4.82
C PHE A 316 -16.23 -16.46 -3.32
N ASP A 317 -17.07 -17.35 -2.77
CA ASP A 317 -17.06 -17.70 -1.34
C ASP A 317 -15.84 -18.55 -0.96
N LYS A 318 -15.20 -19.22 -1.93
CA LYS A 318 -13.94 -19.97 -1.73
C LYS A 318 -12.77 -19.08 -1.30
N VAL A 319 -12.86 -17.78 -1.58
CA VAL A 319 -11.88 -16.78 -1.17
C VAL A 319 -12.38 -16.14 0.12
N ASP A 320 -11.90 -16.64 1.25
CA ASP A 320 -12.18 -16.14 2.59
C ASP A 320 -11.52 -14.78 2.91
N CYS A 321 -11.60 -14.36 4.18
CA CYS A 321 -11.07 -13.07 4.61
C CYS A 321 -9.56 -12.92 4.55
N GLN A 322 -8.84 -13.96 4.92
CA GLN A 322 -7.39 -13.97 4.93
C GLN A 322 -6.86 -13.98 3.49
N LYS A 323 -7.43 -14.83 2.62
CA LYS A 323 -7.09 -14.90 1.20
C LYS A 323 -7.34 -13.58 0.49
N THR A 324 -8.42 -12.88 0.81
CA THR A 324 -8.69 -11.56 0.24
C THR A 324 -7.69 -10.52 0.68
N ALA A 325 -7.28 -10.50 1.95
CA ALA A 325 -6.25 -9.56 2.40
C ALA A 325 -4.92 -9.77 1.65
N ILE A 326 -4.56 -11.03 1.40
CA ILE A 326 -3.35 -11.39 0.62
C ILE A 326 -3.51 -10.93 -0.85
N LEU A 327 -4.65 -11.19 -1.48
CA LEU A 327 -4.94 -10.72 -2.85
C LEU A 327 -4.97 -9.19 -2.95
N ALA A 328 -5.53 -8.50 -1.96
CA ALA A 328 -5.58 -7.04 -1.91
C ALA A 328 -4.17 -6.44 -1.72
N LEU A 329 -3.33 -7.04 -0.88
CA LEU A 329 -1.93 -6.66 -0.73
C LEU A 329 -1.18 -6.78 -2.05
N TYR A 330 -1.31 -7.93 -2.73
CA TYR A 330 -0.69 -8.14 -4.04
C TYR A 330 -1.21 -7.16 -5.09
N GLY A 331 -2.52 -6.97 -5.20
CA GLY A 331 -3.10 -5.99 -6.12
C GLY A 331 -2.64 -4.56 -5.84
N GLY A 332 -2.39 -4.22 -4.58
CA GLY A 332 -1.84 -2.95 -4.16
C GLY A 332 -0.42 -2.75 -4.66
N LEU A 333 0.43 -3.77 -4.50
CA LEU A 333 1.80 -3.78 -5.02
C LEU A 333 1.83 -3.70 -6.56
N VAL A 334 0.92 -4.41 -7.24
CA VAL A 334 0.78 -4.32 -8.70
C VAL A 334 0.43 -2.88 -9.10
N ASN A 335 -0.57 -2.26 -8.48
CA ASN A 335 -0.94 -0.86 -8.75
C ASN A 335 0.26 0.08 -8.57
N TRP A 336 1.00 -0.06 -7.46
CA TRP A 336 2.18 0.77 -7.21
C TRP A 336 3.30 0.54 -8.23
N SER A 337 3.49 -0.69 -8.70
CA SER A 337 4.46 -1.03 -9.74
C SER A 337 4.13 -0.40 -11.11
N LEU A 338 2.84 -0.26 -11.42
CA LEU A 338 2.35 0.40 -12.64
C LEU A 338 2.56 1.91 -12.55
N VAL A 339 2.25 2.51 -11.39
CA VAL A 339 2.48 3.95 -11.16
C VAL A 339 3.96 4.30 -11.27
N SER A 340 4.86 3.42 -10.84
CA SER A 340 6.31 3.61 -10.99
C SER A 340 6.88 3.19 -12.35
N ASN A 341 6.05 2.70 -13.27
CA ASN A 341 6.47 2.16 -14.58
C ASN A 341 7.63 1.15 -14.46
N MET A 342 7.57 0.28 -13.45
CA MET A 342 8.59 -0.74 -13.20
C MET A 342 8.50 -1.92 -14.18
N GLN A 343 7.44 -1.99 -14.99
CA GLN A 343 7.15 -3.12 -15.90
C GLN A 343 7.15 -4.50 -15.20
N ALA A 344 6.91 -4.51 -13.88
CA ALA A 344 6.93 -5.74 -13.08
C ALA A 344 5.66 -6.58 -13.28
N SER A 345 4.59 -5.99 -13.78
CA SER A 345 3.31 -6.65 -14.10
C SER A 345 2.48 -5.78 -15.04
N THR A 346 1.31 -6.29 -15.43
CA THR A 346 0.44 -5.71 -16.45
C THR A 346 -0.74 -4.95 -15.83
N GLY A 347 -1.15 -3.86 -16.49
CA GLY A 347 -2.39 -3.17 -16.13
C GLY A 347 -3.63 -4.07 -16.20
N THR A 348 -3.62 -5.06 -17.11
CA THR A 348 -4.70 -6.04 -17.25
C THR A 348 -4.83 -6.94 -16.01
N LEU A 349 -3.71 -7.39 -15.43
CA LEU A 349 -3.73 -8.18 -14.20
C LEU A 349 -4.34 -7.38 -13.04
N ALA A 350 -3.88 -6.13 -12.86
CA ALA A 350 -4.40 -5.25 -11.81
C ALA A 350 -5.91 -5.06 -11.93
N ILE A 351 -6.40 -4.75 -13.13
CA ILE A 351 -7.82 -4.54 -13.40
C ILE A 351 -8.62 -5.82 -13.13
N ALA A 352 -8.14 -6.98 -13.59
CA ALA A 352 -8.82 -8.27 -13.39
C ALA A 352 -8.93 -8.61 -11.90
N LEU A 353 -7.83 -8.50 -11.16
CA LEU A 353 -7.76 -8.80 -9.74
C LEU A 353 -8.68 -7.89 -8.92
N TRP A 354 -8.63 -6.58 -9.15
CA TRP A 354 -9.47 -5.64 -8.40
C TRP A 354 -10.95 -5.77 -8.77
N LYS A 355 -11.29 -6.05 -10.04
CA LYS A 355 -12.68 -6.35 -10.43
C LYS A 355 -13.20 -7.63 -9.76
N PHE A 356 -12.37 -8.65 -9.66
CA PHE A 356 -12.69 -9.87 -8.91
C PHE A 356 -13.01 -9.54 -7.44
N LEU A 357 -12.15 -8.76 -6.78
CA LEU A 357 -12.37 -8.35 -5.39
C LEU A 357 -13.62 -7.49 -5.20
N VAL A 358 -13.90 -6.55 -6.12
CA VAL A 358 -15.16 -5.78 -6.10
C VAL A 358 -16.36 -6.71 -6.20
N ARG A 359 -16.35 -7.64 -7.16
CA ARG A 359 -17.48 -8.57 -7.36
C ARG A 359 -17.72 -9.45 -6.15
N ARG A 360 -16.63 -9.88 -5.51
CA ARG A 360 -16.66 -10.62 -4.28
C ARG A 360 -17.31 -9.79 -3.16
N PHE A 361 -16.89 -8.54 -2.91
CA PHE A 361 -17.53 -7.69 -1.88
C PHE A 361 -19.00 -7.35 -2.18
N GLU A 362 -19.40 -7.31 -3.46
CA GLU A 362 -20.81 -7.13 -3.85
C GLU A 362 -21.69 -8.36 -3.55
N LEU A 363 -21.12 -9.57 -3.60
CA LEU A 363 -21.87 -10.83 -3.52
C LEU A 363 -21.79 -11.50 -2.14
N THR A 364 -20.62 -11.48 -1.51
CA THR A 364 -20.28 -12.35 -0.38
C THR A 364 -20.11 -11.58 0.93
N GLY A 365 -20.48 -10.29 0.97
CA GLY A 365 -20.36 -9.43 2.15
C GLY A 365 -19.16 -8.48 2.14
N GLY A 366 -19.14 -7.55 3.09
CA GLY A 366 -18.19 -6.43 3.19
C GLY A 366 -18.88 -5.09 3.46
N SER A 367 -18.19 -4.17 4.13
CA SER A 367 -18.76 -2.83 4.34
C SER A 367 -18.78 -2.03 3.05
N ALA A 368 -19.68 -1.04 2.95
CA ALA A 368 -19.70 -0.12 1.81
C ALA A 368 -18.34 0.57 1.59
N ALA A 369 -17.59 0.81 2.68
CA ALA A 369 -16.23 1.34 2.63
C ALA A 369 -15.23 0.37 2.00
N ASP A 370 -15.30 -0.94 2.30
CA ASP A 370 -14.41 -1.94 1.71
C ASP A 370 -14.63 -2.07 0.20
N CYS A 371 -15.90 -2.14 -0.20
CA CYS A 371 -16.27 -2.16 -1.61
C CYS A 371 -15.81 -0.88 -2.32
N ALA A 372 -16.00 0.29 -1.70
CA ALA A 372 -15.50 1.56 -2.23
C ALA A 372 -13.96 1.59 -2.35
N THR A 373 -13.22 1.06 -1.37
CA THR A 373 -11.76 0.91 -1.46
C THR A 373 -11.37 0.05 -2.65
N ALA A 374 -12.00 -1.12 -2.83
CA ALA A 374 -11.71 -1.98 -3.98
C ALA A 374 -12.03 -1.28 -5.32
N ILE A 375 -13.16 -0.56 -5.41
CA ILE A 375 -13.55 0.23 -6.59
C ILE A 375 -12.53 1.34 -6.87
N CYS A 376 -12.05 2.05 -5.84
CA CYS A 376 -10.98 3.04 -5.98
C CYS A 376 -9.72 2.41 -6.58
N ARG A 377 -9.33 1.21 -6.12
CA ARG A 377 -8.17 0.50 -6.67
C ARG A 377 -8.36 0.03 -8.11
N VAL A 378 -9.59 -0.33 -8.52
CA VAL A 378 -9.92 -0.55 -9.94
C VAL A 378 -9.70 0.74 -10.74
N GLY A 379 -10.18 1.88 -10.23
CA GLY A 379 -9.98 3.19 -10.85
C GLY A 379 -8.50 3.53 -11.05
N GLU A 380 -7.68 3.33 -10.02
CA GLU A 380 -6.22 3.53 -10.09
C GLU A 380 -5.56 2.64 -11.17
N ALA A 381 -5.92 1.35 -11.20
CA ALA A 381 -5.42 0.40 -12.19
C ALA A 381 -5.82 0.79 -13.63
N LEU A 382 -7.08 1.22 -13.82
CA LEU A 382 -7.58 1.70 -15.11
C LEU A 382 -6.81 2.93 -15.60
N VAL A 383 -6.58 3.92 -14.74
CA VAL A 383 -5.84 5.13 -15.11
C VAL A 383 -4.37 4.83 -15.41
N ALA A 384 -3.73 3.98 -14.62
CA ALA A 384 -2.35 3.59 -14.87
C ALA A 384 -2.22 2.88 -16.23
N HIS A 385 -3.12 1.92 -16.50
CA HIS A 385 -3.13 1.21 -17.78
C HIS A 385 -3.52 2.11 -18.96
N ALA A 386 -4.43 3.08 -18.76
CA ALA A 386 -4.79 4.07 -19.76
C ALA A 386 -3.58 4.91 -20.19
N LYS A 387 -2.75 5.33 -19.23
CA LYS A 387 -1.51 6.08 -19.50
C LYS A 387 -0.48 5.23 -20.23
N GLU A 388 -0.33 3.97 -19.83
CA GLU A 388 0.60 3.05 -20.49
C GLU A 388 0.21 2.76 -21.95
N THR A 389 -1.09 2.59 -22.21
CA THR A 389 -1.63 2.21 -23.53
C THR A 389 -2.14 3.39 -24.36
N GLU A 390 -1.99 4.61 -23.86
CA GLU A 390 -2.54 5.84 -24.46
C GLU A 390 -4.04 5.72 -24.83
N ASN A 391 -4.84 5.09 -23.96
CA ASN A 391 -6.25 4.82 -24.21
C ASN A 391 -7.18 5.62 -23.29
N ALA A 392 -7.71 6.73 -23.81
CA ALA A 392 -8.58 7.64 -23.04
C ALA A 392 -9.87 6.98 -22.53
N LYS A 393 -10.43 5.98 -23.23
CA LYS A 393 -11.65 5.28 -22.79
C LYS A 393 -11.44 4.51 -21.49
N LEU A 394 -10.21 4.03 -21.25
CA LEU A 394 -9.85 3.40 -19.97
C LEU A 394 -9.79 4.44 -18.85
N ALA A 395 -9.26 5.64 -19.12
CA ALA A 395 -9.26 6.74 -18.15
C ALA A 395 -10.70 7.20 -17.82
N ASP A 396 -11.58 7.30 -18.82
CA ASP A 396 -13.01 7.61 -18.62
C ASP A 396 -13.73 6.52 -17.81
N SER A 397 -13.35 5.25 -18.01
CA SER A 397 -13.85 4.16 -17.17
C SER A 397 -13.41 4.32 -15.71
N GLY A 398 -12.21 4.86 -15.47
CA GLY A 398 -11.72 5.23 -14.15
C GLY A 398 -12.59 6.31 -13.48
N VAL A 399 -13.00 7.35 -14.22
CA VAL A 399 -13.95 8.38 -13.75
C VAL A 399 -15.24 7.75 -13.20
N VAL A 400 -15.80 6.77 -13.91
CA VAL A 400 -17.01 6.07 -13.47
C VAL A 400 -16.79 5.33 -12.16
N GLN A 401 -15.65 4.64 -12.00
CA GLN A 401 -15.34 3.93 -10.76
C GLN A 401 -15.16 4.89 -9.58
N PHE A 402 -14.41 5.99 -9.73
CA PHE A 402 -14.22 6.93 -8.64
C PHE A 402 -15.51 7.64 -8.22
N ARG A 403 -16.38 8.01 -9.17
CA ARG A 403 -17.72 8.55 -8.83
C ARG A 403 -18.55 7.54 -8.05
N ARG A 404 -18.51 6.26 -8.46
CA ARG A 404 -19.17 5.17 -7.75
C ARG A 404 -18.65 5.04 -6.32
N ALA A 405 -17.33 5.02 -6.13
CA ALA A 405 -16.73 4.92 -4.80
C ALA A 405 -17.09 6.11 -3.90
N ILE A 406 -17.03 7.35 -4.43
CA ILE A 406 -17.44 8.56 -3.71
C ILE A 406 -18.90 8.48 -3.25
N GLY A 407 -19.79 7.93 -4.08
CA GLY A 407 -21.21 7.74 -3.73
C GLY A 407 -21.45 6.74 -2.59
N MET A 408 -20.47 5.91 -2.24
CA MET A 408 -20.56 4.88 -1.20
C MET A 408 -19.96 5.30 0.14
N ILE A 409 -19.23 6.44 0.19
CA ILE A 409 -18.45 6.83 1.37
C ILE A 409 -18.78 8.24 1.85
N SER A 410 -18.84 8.42 3.16
CA SER A 410 -18.94 9.73 3.81
C SER A 410 -17.59 10.43 3.91
N ASN A 411 -17.55 11.73 3.59
CA ASN A 411 -16.36 12.57 3.79
C ASN A 411 -16.04 12.82 5.28
N ARG A 412 -16.96 12.57 6.20
CA ARG A 412 -16.72 12.70 7.65
C ARG A 412 -16.13 11.43 8.25
N SER A 413 -16.69 10.28 7.87
CA SER A 413 -16.32 8.97 8.45
C SER A 413 -15.13 8.33 7.73
N HIS A 414 -14.92 8.65 6.45
CA HIS A 414 -13.90 8.04 5.60
C HIS A 414 -13.06 9.11 4.89
N ALA A 415 -12.63 10.14 5.64
CA ALA A 415 -11.98 11.33 5.09
C ALA A 415 -10.80 11.01 4.15
N ALA A 416 -9.89 10.13 4.57
CA ALA A 416 -8.72 9.75 3.77
C ALA A 416 -9.10 8.98 2.48
N LEU A 417 -10.03 8.01 2.58
CA LEU A 417 -10.51 7.27 1.42
C LEU A 417 -11.28 8.17 0.44
N TYR A 418 -12.09 9.10 0.95
CA TYR A 418 -12.75 10.11 0.13
C TYR A 418 -11.74 10.98 -0.62
N ALA A 419 -10.68 11.42 0.06
CA ALA A 419 -9.64 12.23 -0.54
C ALA A 419 -8.88 11.50 -1.65
N ILE A 420 -8.56 10.22 -1.48
CA ILE A 420 -7.99 9.36 -2.53
C ILE A 420 -8.96 9.20 -3.70
N ALA A 421 -10.24 8.95 -3.43
CA ALA A 421 -11.24 8.78 -4.48
C ALA A 421 -11.44 10.06 -5.30
N ALA A 422 -11.50 11.22 -4.64
CA ALA A 422 -11.59 12.53 -5.28
C ALA A 422 -10.32 12.87 -6.07
N TYR A 423 -9.14 12.60 -5.50
CA TYR A 423 -7.88 12.71 -6.24
C TYR A 423 -7.89 11.86 -7.51
N GLY A 424 -8.26 10.59 -7.40
CA GLY A 424 -8.32 9.65 -8.52
C GLY A 424 -9.34 10.06 -9.59
N LEU A 425 -10.50 10.59 -9.18
CA LEU A 425 -11.51 11.14 -10.09
C LEU A 425 -10.91 12.26 -10.96
N ALA A 426 -10.30 13.24 -10.32
CA ALA A 426 -9.69 14.38 -11.00
C ALA A 426 -8.53 13.93 -11.90
N GLU A 427 -7.66 13.04 -11.40
CA GLU A 427 -6.53 12.49 -12.15
C GLU A 427 -6.99 11.70 -13.38
N SER A 428 -8.13 11.00 -13.30
CA SER A 428 -8.72 10.29 -14.44
C SER A 428 -9.17 11.24 -15.55
N ILE A 429 -9.82 12.35 -15.18
CA ILE A 429 -10.24 13.39 -16.13
C ILE A 429 -9.01 14.05 -16.78
N VAL A 430 -8.00 14.38 -15.97
CA VAL A 430 -6.72 14.92 -16.46
C VAL A 430 -6.05 13.95 -17.42
N ALA A 431 -5.96 12.66 -17.09
CA ALA A 431 -5.38 11.66 -17.95
C ALA A 431 -6.12 11.53 -19.29
N SER A 432 -7.46 11.51 -19.27
CA SER A 432 -8.28 11.47 -20.48
C SER A 432 -8.05 12.70 -21.37
N ALA A 433 -8.04 13.90 -20.78
CA ALA A 433 -7.77 15.14 -21.51
C ALA A 433 -6.38 15.16 -22.14
N LEU A 434 -5.36 14.73 -21.40
CA LEU A 434 -3.98 14.64 -21.87
C LEU A 434 -3.80 13.64 -23.01
N ILE A 435 -4.40 12.45 -22.90
CA ILE A 435 -4.32 11.42 -23.95
C ILE A 435 -5.00 11.90 -25.24
N ASN A 436 -6.12 12.62 -25.12
CA ASN A 436 -6.84 13.19 -26.26
C ASN A 436 -6.25 14.51 -26.78
N ASP A 437 -5.16 15.00 -26.18
CA ASP A 437 -4.52 16.29 -26.50
C ASP A 437 -5.50 17.49 -26.48
N VAL A 438 -6.37 17.52 -25.47
CA VAL A 438 -7.34 18.59 -25.24
C VAL A 438 -7.05 19.36 -23.95
N HIS A 439 -7.58 20.58 -23.88
CA HIS A 439 -7.48 21.42 -22.69
C HIS A 439 -8.08 20.71 -21.46
N ILE A 440 -7.41 20.79 -20.31
CA ILE A 440 -7.95 20.20 -19.08
C ILE A 440 -9.14 21.04 -18.62
N PRO A 441 -10.31 20.43 -18.35
CA PRO A 441 -11.47 21.15 -17.82
C PRO A 441 -11.24 21.53 -16.35
N ASP A 442 -10.58 22.66 -16.11
CA ASP A 442 -10.26 23.16 -14.76
C ASP A 442 -11.50 23.40 -13.89
N GLU A 443 -12.61 23.85 -14.48
CA GLU A 443 -13.91 23.99 -13.81
C GLU A 443 -14.40 22.68 -13.18
N GLN A 444 -14.02 21.52 -13.73
CA GLN A 444 -14.37 20.21 -13.19
C GLN A 444 -13.27 19.65 -12.27
N VAL A 445 -12.01 19.89 -12.60
CA VAL A 445 -10.86 19.25 -11.94
C VAL A 445 -10.41 19.99 -10.68
N ILE A 446 -10.30 21.32 -10.73
CA ILE A 446 -9.79 22.12 -9.60
C ILE A 446 -10.69 22.00 -8.36
N PRO A 447 -12.03 22.12 -8.45
CA PRO A 447 -12.89 22.00 -7.29
C PRO A 447 -12.80 20.63 -6.62
N VAL A 448 -12.58 19.56 -7.40
CA VAL A 448 -12.45 18.19 -6.88
C VAL A 448 -11.15 18.03 -6.10
N TYR A 449 -10.02 18.52 -6.61
CA TYR A 449 -8.76 18.53 -5.84
C TYR A 449 -8.88 19.38 -4.57
N GLN A 450 -9.49 20.55 -4.65
CA GLN A 450 -9.72 21.40 -3.48
C GLN A 450 -10.64 20.74 -2.44
N ALA A 451 -11.66 19.99 -2.87
CA ALA A 451 -12.53 19.24 -1.97
C ALA A 451 -11.74 18.12 -1.25
N SER A 452 -10.87 17.41 -1.97
CA SER A 452 -9.96 16.42 -1.38
C SER A 452 -9.06 17.03 -0.31
N LEU A 453 -8.41 18.16 -0.62
CA LEU A 453 -7.51 18.90 0.30
C LEU A 453 -8.22 19.50 1.52
N LYS A 454 -9.54 19.75 1.44
CA LYS A 454 -10.35 20.23 2.57
C LYS A 454 -10.71 19.11 3.54
N VAL A 455 -10.89 17.90 3.04
CA VAL A 455 -11.35 16.74 3.82
C VAL A 455 -10.16 16.03 4.48
N CYS A 456 -9.03 15.93 3.78
CA CYS A 456 -7.83 15.29 4.29
C CYS A 456 -6.83 16.35 4.75
N ALA A 457 -6.40 16.31 6.02
CA ALA A 457 -5.42 17.26 6.54
C ALA A 457 -3.98 16.82 6.24
N ARG A 458 -3.09 17.78 5.93
CA ARG A 458 -1.65 17.53 5.73
C ARG A 458 -1.00 16.88 6.95
N ARG A 459 -1.41 17.25 8.17
CA ARG A 459 -0.84 16.71 9.42
C ARG A 459 -1.04 15.20 9.53
N ASP A 460 -2.24 14.74 9.19
CA ASP A 460 -2.65 13.36 9.43
C ASP A 460 -2.18 12.46 8.27
N GLN A 461 -2.28 12.95 7.02
CA GLN A 461 -1.93 12.19 5.82
C GLN A 461 -1.10 13.05 4.83
N PRO A 462 0.16 13.39 5.16
CA PRO A 462 0.96 14.36 4.40
C PRO A 462 1.26 13.91 2.97
N TYR A 463 1.41 12.59 2.74
CA TYR A 463 1.67 12.07 1.41
C TYR A 463 0.46 12.21 0.46
N ILE A 464 -0.73 11.80 0.92
CA ILE A 464 -1.99 11.92 0.15
C ILE A 464 -2.27 13.39 -0.15
N TRP A 465 -2.09 14.25 0.85
CA TRP A 465 -2.26 15.69 0.71
C TRP A 465 -1.26 16.29 -0.29
N GLY A 466 0.03 15.96 -0.14
CA GLY A 466 1.10 16.42 -1.03
C GLY A 466 0.88 15.98 -2.48
N ARG A 467 0.45 14.74 -2.71
CA ARG A 467 0.08 14.23 -4.05
C ARG A 467 -1.06 15.02 -4.67
N THR A 468 -2.09 15.31 -3.89
CA THR A 468 -3.26 16.06 -4.35
C THR A 468 -2.88 17.51 -4.68
N MET A 469 -2.06 18.15 -3.83
CA MET A 469 -1.57 19.50 -4.05
C MET A 469 -0.65 19.59 -5.27
N PHE A 470 0.23 18.61 -5.46
CA PHE A 470 1.10 18.52 -6.64
C PHE A 470 0.30 18.38 -7.94
N ALA A 471 -0.74 17.54 -7.95
CA ALA A 471 -1.59 17.34 -9.12
C ALA A 471 -2.39 18.61 -9.45
N LEU A 472 -2.95 19.28 -8.43
CA LEU A 472 -3.59 20.59 -8.57
C LEU A 472 -2.63 21.62 -9.19
N ALA A 473 -1.41 21.72 -8.65
CA ALA A 473 -0.39 22.63 -9.16
C ALA A 473 -0.04 22.35 -10.63
N SER A 474 0.00 21.08 -11.01
CA SER A 474 0.30 20.66 -12.38
C SER A 474 -0.78 21.08 -13.37
N VAL A 475 -2.06 20.94 -13.00
CA VAL A 475 -3.19 21.42 -13.80
C VAL A 475 -3.15 22.95 -13.95
N GLN A 476 -2.95 23.66 -12.84
CA GLN A 476 -2.85 25.13 -12.85
C GLN A 476 -1.67 25.61 -13.72
N LEU A 477 -0.51 24.95 -13.64
CA LEU A 477 0.64 25.32 -14.47
C LEU A 477 0.35 25.07 -15.95
N MET A 478 -0.26 23.95 -16.30
CA MET A 478 -0.49 23.62 -17.70
C MET A 478 -1.55 24.52 -18.32
N ASN A 479 -2.70 24.71 -17.67
CA ASN A 479 -3.74 25.61 -18.16
C ASN A 479 -3.25 27.06 -18.16
N GLY A 480 -2.52 27.49 -17.12
CA GLY A 480 -1.89 28.80 -17.06
C GLY A 480 -0.87 29.04 -18.19
N SER A 481 -0.09 28.01 -18.55
CA SER A 481 0.86 28.10 -19.67
C SER A 481 0.17 28.21 -21.02
N GLN A 482 -0.91 27.45 -21.25
CA GLN A 482 -1.68 27.47 -22.49
C GLN A 482 -2.45 28.78 -22.66
N GLY A 483 -3.10 29.24 -21.59
CA GLY A 483 -3.86 30.49 -21.57
C GLY A 483 -3.01 31.76 -21.38
N LYS A 484 -1.69 31.62 -21.16
CA LYS A 484 -0.80 32.71 -20.74
C LYS A 484 -1.33 33.46 -19.49
N ASP A 485 -2.01 32.74 -18.61
CA ASP A 485 -2.59 33.26 -17.38
C ASP A 485 -1.54 33.29 -16.26
N ALA A 486 -1.01 34.49 -16.00
CA ALA A 486 -0.05 34.73 -14.94
C ALA A 486 -0.62 34.47 -13.53
N LYS A 487 -1.92 34.69 -13.32
CA LYS A 487 -2.56 34.44 -12.02
C LYS A 487 -2.63 32.94 -11.75
N MET A 488 -3.06 32.15 -12.73
CA MET A 488 -3.11 30.69 -12.59
C MET A 488 -1.71 30.08 -12.43
N THR A 489 -0.72 30.59 -13.17
CA THR A 489 0.69 30.20 -13.00
C THR A 489 1.23 30.58 -11.61
N GLY A 490 0.82 31.73 -11.08
CA GLY A 490 1.13 32.17 -9.71
C GLY A 490 0.57 31.22 -8.64
N LEU A 491 -0.65 30.73 -8.83
CA LEU A 491 -1.26 29.72 -7.96
C LEU A 491 -0.51 28.39 -8.03
N ALA A 492 -0.12 27.96 -9.24
CA ALA A 492 0.65 26.74 -9.43
C ALA A 492 1.96 26.76 -8.64
N ARG A 493 2.67 27.89 -8.68
CA ARG A 493 3.91 28.09 -7.93
C ARG A 493 3.71 27.88 -6.42
N VAL A 494 2.71 28.53 -5.83
CA VAL A 494 2.41 28.40 -4.39
C VAL A 494 2.05 26.94 -4.06
N SER A 495 1.24 26.32 -4.90
CA SER A 495 0.80 24.93 -4.72
C SER A 495 1.98 23.94 -4.78
N PHE A 496 2.94 24.12 -5.70
CA PHE A 496 4.16 23.30 -5.74
C PHE A 496 5.02 23.46 -4.48
N SER A 497 5.14 24.67 -3.93
CA SER A 497 5.84 24.90 -2.66
C SER A 497 5.19 24.14 -1.52
N GLN A 498 3.85 24.21 -1.41
CA GLN A 498 3.12 23.49 -0.37
C GLN A 498 3.23 21.97 -0.53
N ALA A 499 3.19 21.47 -1.77
CA ALA A 499 3.40 20.05 -2.06
C ALA A 499 4.81 19.59 -1.66
N TYR A 500 5.84 20.40 -1.90
CA TYR A 500 7.23 20.11 -1.50
C TYR A 500 7.34 19.90 0.01
N GLU A 501 6.79 20.81 0.80
CA GLU A 501 6.84 20.70 2.25
C GLU A 501 6.06 19.48 2.75
N ALA A 502 4.87 19.22 2.19
CA ALA A 502 4.08 18.04 2.56
C ALA A 502 4.80 16.72 2.21
N PHE A 503 5.50 16.64 1.08
CA PHE A 503 6.32 15.47 0.75
C PHE A 503 7.54 15.33 1.66
N THR A 504 8.10 16.45 2.13
CA THR A 504 9.18 16.44 3.12
C THR A 504 8.69 15.89 4.45
N ASP A 505 7.51 16.31 4.92
CA ASP A 505 6.85 15.74 6.12
C ASP A 505 6.56 14.24 5.94
N ALA A 506 6.22 13.82 4.72
CA ALA A 506 5.98 12.42 4.38
C ALA A 506 7.25 11.57 4.25
N GLY A 507 8.46 12.16 4.30
CA GLY A 507 9.71 11.43 4.00
C GLY A 507 9.89 11.08 2.51
N ALA A 508 9.00 11.56 1.64
CA ALA A 508 8.93 11.22 0.22
C ALA A 508 9.91 12.07 -0.62
N LYS A 509 11.22 11.89 -0.40
CA LYS A 509 12.30 12.72 -0.99
C LYS A 509 12.20 12.87 -2.52
N GLY A 510 11.87 11.79 -3.24
CA GLY A 510 11.70 11.83 -4.70
C GLY A 510 10.54 12.72 -5.14
N ALA A 511 9.40 12.62 -4.46
CA ALA A 511 8.22 13.44 -4.73
C ALA A 511 8.46 14.92 -4.35
N ALA A 512 9.17 15.18 -3.25
CA ALA A 512 9.60 16.52 -2.88
C ALA A 512 10.47 17.15 -3.98
N ARG A 513 11.49 16.44 -4.49
CA ARG A 513 12.31 16.93 -5.62
C ARG A 513 11.47 17.25 -6.86
N ALA A 514 10.48 16.41 -7.18
CA ALA A 514 9.56 16.67 -8.30
C ALA A 514 8.74 17.95 -8.09
N ALA A 515 8.24 18.18 -6.87
CA ALA A 515 7.51 19.40 -6.50
C ALA A 515 8.41 20.65 -6.60
N SER A 516 9.65 20.57 -6.12
CA SER A 516 10.65 21.63 -6.28
C SER A 516 10.91 21.96 -7.75
N GLY A 517 11.07 20.96 -8.62
CA GLY A 517 11.19 21.17 -10.06
C GLY A 517 9.95 21.82 -10.70
N GLY A 518 8.74 21.47 -10.22
CA GLY A 518 7.50 22.13 -10.60
C GLY A 518 7.46 23.61 -10.21
N TYR A 519 7.92 23.93 -9.00
CA TYR A 519 8.05 25.30 -8.51
C TYR A 519 8.95 26.15 -9.41
N THR A 520 10.16 25.66 -9.74
CA THR A 520 11.09 26.37 -10.63
C THR A 520 10.51 26.59 -12.03
N ARG A 521 9.76 25.61 -12.57
CA ARG A 521 9.09 25.78 -13.87
C ARG A 521 8.03 26.90 -13.83
N ALA A 522 7.25 26.96 -12.75
CA ALA A 522 6.25 28.01 -12.58
C ALA A 522 6.90 29.40 -12.44
N GLU A 523 7.98 29.53 -11.65
CA GLU A 523 8.78 30.76 -11.54
C GLU A 523 9.33 31.24 -12.89
N ASN A 524 9.95 30.34 -13.64
CA ASN A 524 10.49 30.68 -14.96
C ASN A 524 9.41 31.16 -15.92
N MET A 525 8.23 30.55 -15.90
CA MET A 525 7.09 30.97 -16.73
C MET A 525 6.57 32.36 -16.32
N LEU A 526 6.44 32.63 -15.02
CA LEU A 526 6.05 33.95 -14.52
C LEU A 526 7.04 35.03 -14.93
N SER A 527 8.33 34.75 -14.83
CA SER A 527 9.40 35.65 -15.30
C SER A 527 9.25 35.94 -16.79
N GLN A 528 9.00 34.92 -17.62
CA GLN A 528 8.78 35.10 -19.06
C GLN A 528 7.52 35.93 -19.39
N LEU A 529 6.42 35.67 -18.68
CA LEU A 529 5.17 36.44 -18.86
C LEU A 529 5.36 37.90 -18.44
N SER A 530 6.05 38.14 -17.32
CA SER A 530 6.39 39.47 -16.84
C SER A 530 7.30 40.22 -17.82
N HIS A 531 8.35 39.55 -18.33
CA HIS A 531 9.25 40.14 -19.31
C HIS A 531 8.54 40.48 -20.62
N ARG A 532 7.68 39.59 -21.13
CA ARG A 532 6.85 39.88 -22.31
C ARG A 532 5.95 41.09 -22.08
N LYS A 533 5.31 41.18 -20.92
CA LYS A 533 4.48 42.34 -20.57
C LYS A 533 5.31 43.62 -20.55
N ALA A 534 6.45 43.62 -19.88
CA ALA A 534 7.35 44.78 -19.84
C ALA A 534 7.84 45.20 -21.23
N VAL A 535 8.13 44.24 -22.13
CA VAL A 535 8.50 44.53 -23.52
C VAL A 535 7.30 45.10 -24.30
N MET A 536 6.09 44.57 -24.13
CA MET A 536 4.88 45.10 -24.76
C MET A 536 4.58 46.53 -24.31
N ASP A 537 4.68 46.78 -23.00
CA ASP A 537 4.49 48.10 -22.40
C ASP A 537 5.56 49.09 -22.92
N ALA A 538 6.82 48.65 -23.02
CA ALA A 538 7.92 49.46 -23.54
C ALA A 538 7.87 49.70 -25.06
N THR A 539 7.18 48.84 -25.82
CA THR A 539 7.05 48.96 -27.28
C THR A 539 5.73 49.59 -27.72
N GLY A 540 4.88 50.02 -26.77
CA GLY A 540 3.64 50.74 -27.05
C GLY A 540 2.54 49.88 -27.70
N GLY A 541 2.56 48.56 -27.46
CA GLY A 541 1.69 47.58 -28.13
C GLY A 541 0.23 47.52 -27.66
N GLU A 542 -0.29 48.51 -26.94
CA GLU A 542 -1.73 48.65 -26.75
C GLU A 542 -2.32 49.28 -28.01
N ASN A 543 -2.98 48.46 -28.84
CA ASN A 543 -3.81 48.96 -29.92
C ASN A 543 -4.90 49.86 -29.30
N ASN A 544 -4.71 51.17 -29.42
CA ASN A 544 -5.80 52.15 -29.41
C ASN A 544 -6.75 51.85 -30.58
N GLN A 545 -7.63 50.86 -30.41
CA GLN A 545 -8.94 50.88 -31.05
C GLN A 545 -9.90 51.61 -30.11
N GLU A 546 -9.63 52.89 -29.88
CA GLU A 546 -10.70 53.82 -29.57
C GLU A 546 -11.58 53.92 -30.81
N SER A 547 -12.82 53.48 -30.65
CA SER A 547 -13.93 53.70 -31.56
C SER A 547 -14.05 55.19 -31.92
N SER A 548 -13.43 55.58 -33.03
CA SER A 548 -13.81 56.77 -33.78
C SER A 548 -14.82 56.34 -34.84
N GLY A 549 -16.09 56.33 -34.45
CA GLY A 549 -17.23 56.11 -35.33
C GLY A 549 -18.34 57.08 -34.96
N SER A 550 -18.31 58.24 -35.61
CA SER A 550 -19.39 59.24 -35.70
C SER A 550 -20.62 58.69 -36.40
#